data_AF-A0A1G0R6C4-F1
#
_entry.id   AF-A0A1G0R6C4-F1
#
_cell.length_a   1.000
_cell.length_b   1.000
_cell.length_c   1.000
_cell.angle_alpha   90.00
_cell.angle_beta   90.00
_cell.angle_gamma   90.00
#
_symmetry.space_group_name_H-M   'P 1'
#
loop_
_entity.id
_entity.type
_entity.pdbx_description
1 polymer ?
#
loop_
_entity_poly.entity_id
_entity_poly.type
_entity_poly.pdbx_seq_one_letter_code
_entity_poly.pdbx_strand_id
1 'polypeptide(L)'
;MKELTKIEEILLLAIWKLKENAYGVKIRQHVSNVIKKEFTYGNLYSALNQLERKEYVYKRPGEITPNRRGRPKVIYTVSDLGFEALKASYEMNEAMWEGITKYALDNKQD
;
A
#
# COMPACT_ATOMS: atom_id res chain seq x y z
N MET A 1 -9.42 -14.48 -8.05
CA MET A 1 -8.96 -13.28 -7.32
C MET A 1 -7.94 -12.58 -8.20
N LYS A 2 -7.98 -11.25 -8.39
CA LYS A 2 -6.97 -10.56 -9.21
C LYS A 2 -5.69 -10.36 -8.39
N GLU A 3 -4.56 -10.79 -8.95
CA GLU A 3 -3.23 -10.58 -8.37
C GLU A 3 -2.98 -9.09 -8.07
N LEU A 4 -2.31 -8.83 -6.95
CA LEU A 4 -1.86 -7.50 -6.59
C LEU A 4 -0.59 -7.19 -7.36
N THR A 5 -0.55 -6.02 -7.99
CA THR A 5 0.75 -5.47 -8.41
C THR A 5 1.59 -5.14 -7.18
N LYS A 6 2.92 -5.12 -7.30
CA LYS A 6 3.81 -4.80 -6.17
C LYS A 6 3.50 -3.42 -5.53
N ILE A 7 3.05 -2.46 -6.33
CA ILE A 7 2.65 -1.14 -5.82
C ILE A 7 1.34 -1.21 -5.05
N GLU A 8 0.36 -1.99 -5.51
CA GLU A 8 -0.89 -2.19 -4.79
C GLU A 8 -0.66 -2.90 -3.45
N GLU A 9 0.19 -3.92 -3.42
CA GLU A 9 0.60 -4.60 -2.20
C GLU A 9 1.25 -3.64 -1.20
N ILE A 10 2.24 -2.84 -1.64
CA ILE A 10 2.91 -1.84 -0.78
C ILE A 10 1.91 -0.80 -0.27
N LEU A 11 0.96 -0.35 -1.10
CA LEU A 11 -0.06 0.61 -0.70
C LEU A 11 -1.02 0.04 0.35
N LEU A 12 -1.51 -1.17 0.15
CA LEU A 12 -2.41 -1.83 1.11
C LEU A 12 -1.71 -2.04 2.46
N LEU A 13 -0.45 -2.51 2.45
CA LEU A 13 0.37 -2.64 3.66
C LEU A 13 0.62 -1.28 4.34
N ALA A 14 0.89 -0.22 3.55
CA ALA A 14 1.07 1.13 4.08
C ALA A 14 -0.21 1.66 4.74
N ILE A 15 -1.37 1.50 4.09
CA ILE A 15 -2.67 1.93 4.62
C ILE A 15 -2.98 1.19 5.92
N TRP A 16 -2.80 -0.13 5.92
CA TRP A 16 -3.03 -0.96 7.11
C TRP A 16 -2.14 -0.54 8.28
N LYS A 17 -0.84 -0.32 8.04
CA LYS A 17 0.12 0.08 9.08
C LYS A 17 -0.15 1.49 9.62
N LEU A 18 -0.60 2.40 8.77
CA LEU A 18 -0.83 3.80 9.15
C LEU A 18 -2.16 4.02 9.91
N LYS A 19 -3.16 3.14 9.75
CA LYS A 19 -4.46 3.23 10.43
C LYS A 19 -5.10 4.62 10.25
N GLU A 20 -5.45 5.32 11.33
CA GLU A 20 -6.00 6.69 11.33
C GLU A 20 -5.10 7.73 10.64
N ASN A 21 -3.82 7.43 10.45
CA ASN A 21 -2.87 8.29 9.74
C ASN A 21 -2.75 7.97 8.25
N ALA A 22 -3.57 7.06 7.70
CA ALA A 22 -3.54 6.67 6.29
C ALA A 22 -4.18 7.74 5.38
N TYR A 23 -3.63 8.95 5.39
CA TYR A 23 -3.96 10.01 4.45
C TYR A 23 -2.85 10.19 3.41
N GLY A 24 -3.20 10.74 2.25
CA GLY A 24 -2.35 10.73 1.05
C GLY A 24 -0.89 11.16 1.27
N VAL A 25 -0.63 12.19 2.08
CA VAL A 25 0.74 12.63 2.40
C VAL A 25 1.53 11.54 3.14
N LYS A 26 0.93 10.90 4.16
CA LYS A 26 1.60 9.85 4.96
C LYS A 26 1.76 8.56 4.17
N ILE A 27 0.75 8.18 3.38
CA ILE A 27 0.82 7.02 2.49
C ILE A 27 1.95 7.23 1.49
N ARG A 28 2.01 8.37 0.79
CA ARG A 28 3.07 8.71 -0.16
C ARG A 28 4.46 8.60 0.46
N GLN A 29 4.64 9.17 1.65
CA GLN A 29 5.91 9.12 2.38
C GLN A 29 6.31 7.68 2.69
N HIS A 30 5.37 6.87 3.19
CA HIS A 30 5.62 5.47 3.50
C HIS A 30 6.03 4.68 2.24
N VAL A 31 5.25 4.79 1.16
CA VAL A 31 5.52 4.11 -0.10
C VAL A 31 6.90 4.52 -0.64
N SER A 32 7.20 5.83 -0.70
CA SER A 32 8.48 6.34 -1.21
C SER A 32 9.67 5.77 -0.42
N ASN A 33 9.53 5.63 0.91
CA ASN A 33 10.56 5.06 1.77
C ASN A 33 10.79 3.56 1.53
N VAL A 34 9.74 2.82 1.19
CA VAL A 34 9.81 1.39 0.86
C VAL A 34 10.48 1.20 -0.50
N ILE A 35 10.05 1.93 -1.53
CA ILE A 35 10.55 1.76 -2.90
C ILE A 35 11.88 2.49 -3.17
N LYS A 36 12.41 3.24 -2.19
CA LYS A 36 13.66 4.02 -2.29
C LYS A 36 13.69 5.01 -3.47
N LYS A 37 12.53 5.53 -3.86
CA LYS A 37 12.36 6.55 -4.90
C LYS A 37 11.14 7.41 -4.61
N GLU A 38 11.10 8.61 -5.19
CA GLU A 38 9.94 9.47 -5.05
C GLU A 38 8.70 8.86 -5.70
N PHE A 39 7.64 8.68 -4.90
CA PHE A 39 6.33 8.30 -5.41
C PHE A 39 5.50 9.57 -5.65
N THR A 40 5.12 9.86 -6.89
CA THR A 40 4.41 11.11 -7.23
C THR A 40 2.96 11.10 -6.71
N TYR A 41 2.36 12.28 -6.49
CA TYR A 41 0.95 12.36 -6.10
C TYR A 41 0.01 11.83 -7.18
N GLY A 42 0.32 12.05 -8.47
CA GLY A 42 -0.46 11.49 -9.59
C GLY A 42 -0.52 9.96 -9.54
N ASN A 43 0.64 9.33 -9.34
CA ASN A 43 0.72 7.87 -9.20
C ASN A 43 -0.03 7.38 -7.96
N LEU A 44 0.11 8.09 -6.83
CA LEU A 44 -0.61 7.76 -5.61
C LEU A 44 -2.12 7.75 -5.82
N TYR A 45 -2.70 8.85 -6.29
CA TYR A 45 -4.15 8.95 -6.40
C TYR A 45 -4.70 8.06 -7.51
N SER A 46 -3.95 7.84 -8.60
CA SER A 46 -4.31 6.84 -9.61
C SER A 46 -4.39 5.43 -9.01
N ALA A 47 -3.37 5.03 -8.25
CA ALA A 47 -3.34 3.70 -7.62
C ALA A 47 -4.40 3.55 -6.52
N LEU A 48 -4.61 4.57 -5.68
CA LEU A 48 -5.69 4.56 -4.67
C LEU A 48 -7.07 4.45 -5.30
N ASN A 49 -7.32 5.14 -6.42
CA ASN A 49 -8.57 5.01 -7.17
C ASN A 49 -8.74 3.60 -7.74
N GLN A 50 -7.65 2.96 -8.21
CA GLN A 50 -7.71 1.57 -8.68
C GLN A 50 -8.03 0.59 -7.54
N LEU A 51 -7.41 0.76 -6.37
CA LEU A 51 -7.71 -0.04 -5.19
C LEU A 51 -9.16 0.14 -4.74
N GLU A 52 -9.69 1.37 -4.78
CA GLU A 52 -11.10 1.65 -4.47
C GLU A 52 -12.04 0.99 -5.49
N ARG A 53 -11.72 1.06 -6.79
CA ARG A 53 -12.49 0.37 -7.84
C ARG A 53 -12.44 -1.15 -7.75
N LYS A 54 -11.38 -1.70 -7.15
CA LYS A 54 -11.25 -3.13 -6.81
C LYS A 54 -11.91 -3.48 -5.48
N GLU A 55 -12.48 -2.49 -4.77
CA GLU A 55 -13.08 -2.64 -3.44
C GLU A 55 -12.08 -3.10 -2.37
N TYR A 56 -10.78 -2.91 -2.60
CA TYR A 56 -9.71 -3.31 -1.66
C TYR A 56 -9.47 -2.28 -0.56
N VAL A 57 -9.97 -1.06 -0.74
CA VAL A 57 -9.91 0.01 0.27
C VAL A 57 -11.22 0.77 0.31
N TYR A 58 -11.54 1.28 1.49
CA TYR A 58 -12.56 2.30 1.69
C TYR A 58 -11.89 3.63 2.02
N LYS A 59 -12.58 4.74 1.73
CA LYS A 59 -12.14 6.08 2.11
C LYS A 59 -13.23 6.77 2.92
N ARG A 60 -12.82 7.54 3.93
CA ARG A 60 -13.72 8.36 4.74
C ARG A 60 -13.11 9.73 5.01
N PRO A 61 -13.92 10.76 5.28
CA PRO A 61 -13.41 11.99 5.85
C PRO A 61 -12.81 11.70 7.23
N GLY A 62 -11.60 12.20 7.46
CA GLY A 62 -10.98 12.30 8.77
C GLY A 62 -11.39 13.59 9.46
N GLU A 63 -10.84 13.81 10.65
CA GLU A 63 -11.15 14.98 11.46
C GLU A 63 -10.79 16.29 10.73
N ILE A 64 -11.68 17.28 10.88
CA ILE A 64 -11.46 18.65 10.39
C ILE A 64 -10.49 19.32 11.37
N THR A 65 -9.20 19.30 11.05
CA THR A 65 -8.20 20.08 11.79
C THR A 65 -8.26 21.56 11.39
N PRO A 66 -8.27 22.51 12.33
CA PRO A 66 -8.39 23.96 12.06
C PRO A 66 -7.38 24.52 11.03
N ASN A 67 -6.21 23.89 10.88
CA ASN A 67 -5.10 24.37 10.06
C ASN A 67 -5.22 24.16 8.54
N ARG A 68 -6.32 23.59 8.02
CA ARG A 68 -6.54 23.49 6.57
C ARG A 68 -7.90 24.02 6.20
N ARG A 69 -7.94 25.22 5.59
CA ARG A 69 -9.01 25.83 4.75
C ARG A 69 -10.26 24.95 4.50
N GLY A 70 -10.98 24.57 5.56
CA GLY A 70 -12.21 23.77 5.56
C GLY A 70 -12.21 22.33 5.04
N ARG A 71 -11.18 21.80 4.33
CA ARG A 71 -11.27 20.44 3.75
C ARG A 71 -10.69 19.35 4.66
N PRO A 72 -11.51 18.37 5.11
CA PRO A 72 -11.03 17.26 5.92
C PRO A 72 -10.03 16.40 5.13
N LYS A 73 -9.09 15.78 5.85
CA LYS A 73 -8.18 14.77 5.25
C LYS A 73 -9.02 13.57 4.84
N VAL A 74 -8.68 12.92 3.72
CA VAL A 74 -9.25 11.61 3.38
C VAL A 74 -8.39 10.54 4.05
N ILE A 75 -9.02 9.70 4.89
CA ILE A 75 -8.40 8.53 5.51
C ILE A 75 -8.82 7.29 4.73
N TYR A 76 -7.85 6.45 4.39
CA TYR A 76 -8.06 5.17 3.74
C TYR A 76 -8.01 4.03 4.75
N THR A 77 -8.78 2.97 4.52
CA THR A 77 -8.77 1.76 5.34
C THR A 77 -8.86 0.55 4.41
N VAL A 78 -8.07 -0.50 4.69
CA VAL A 78 -8.11 -1.75 3.93
C VAL A 78 -9.43 -2.47 4.22
N SER A 79 -10.11 -2.95 3.17
CA SER A 79 -11.32 -3.76 3.30
C SER A 79 -10.99 -5.23 3.54
N ASP A 80 -12.00 -6.04 3.86
CA ASP A 80 -11.83 -7.49 3.98
C ASP A 80 -11.33 -8.12 2.66
N LEU A 81 -11.88 -7.70 1.51
CA LEU A 81 -11.38 -8.10 0.19
C LEU A 81 -9.92 -7.69 -0.06
N GLY A 82 -9.52 -6.52 0.45
CA GLY A 82 -8.13 -6.08 0.40
C GLY A 82 -7.20 -6.96 1.25
N PHE A 83 -7.66 -7.43 2.42
CA PHE A 83 -6.91 -8.39 3.23
C PHE A 83 -6.83 -9.77 2.60
N GLU A 84 -7.90 -10.26 1.97
CA GLU A 84 -7.86 -11.51 1.22
C GLU A 84 -6.83 -11.44 0.09
N ALA A 85 -6.81 -10.33 -0.65
CA ALA A 85 -5.82 -10.11 -1.70
C ALA A 85 -4.38 -10.04 -1.14
N LEU A 86 -4.17 -9.39 0.02
CA LEU A 86 -2.88 -9.38 0.71
C LEU A 86 -2.45 -10.78 1.15
N LYS A 87 -3.38 -11.58 1.69
CA LYS A 87 -3.10 -12.95 2.13
C LYS A 87 -2.66 -13.82 0.96
N ALA A 88 -3.40 -13.77 -0.16
CA ALA A 88 -3.03 -14.51 -1.37
C ALA A 88 -1.66 -14.06 -1.92
N SER A 89 -1.38 -12.75 -1.92
CA SER A 89 -0.07 -12.20 -2.32
C SER A 89 1.06 -12.66 -1.41
N TYR A 90 0.81 -12.73 -0.09
CA TYR A 90 1.77 -13.22 0.88
C TYR A 90 2.09 -14.70 0.67
N GLU A 91 1.07 -15.55 0.56
CA GLU A 91 1.25 -17.00 0.32
C GLU A 91 2.01 -17.26 -0.99
N MET A 92 1.70 -16.51 -2.05
CA MET A 92 2.41 -16.61 -3.32
C MET A 92 3.87 -16.16 -3.19
N ASN A 93 4.15 -15.05 -2.48
CA ASN A 93 5.51 -14.60 -2.24
C ASN A 93 6.30 -15.63 -1.42
N GLU A 94 5.73 -16.20 -0.36
CA GLU A 94 6.39 -17.25 0.44
C GLU A 94 6.77 -18.45 -0.44
N ALA A 95 5.85 -18.95 -1.26
CA ALA A 95 6.13 -20.05 -2.18
C ALA A 95 7.20 -19.69 -3.23
N MET A 96 7.21 -18.45 -3.74
CA MET A 96 8.22 -18.00 -4.71
C MET A 96 9.62 -17.88 -4.12
N TRP A 97 9.73 -17.50 -2.84
CA TRP A 97 11.00 -17.30 -2.15
C TRP A 97 11.46 -18.54 -1.36
N GLU A 98 10.67 -19.60 -1.33
CA GLU A 98 11.01 -20.84 -0.64
C GLU A 98 12.38 -21.37 -1.09
N GLY A 99 13.27 -21.61 -0.12
CA GLY A 99 14.64 -22.08 -0.39
C GLY A 99 15.63 -21.01 -0.90
N ILE A 100 15.18 -19.79 -1.25
CA ILE A 100 16.06 -18.69 -1.68
C ILE A 100 16.46 -17.85 -0.47
N THR A 101 17.69 -18.03 0.00
CA THR A 101 18.22 -17.23 1.11
C THR A 101 18.77 -15.90 0.62
N LYS A 102 18.83 -14.91 1.53
CA LYS A 102 19.52 -13.64 1.25
C LYS A 102 20.98 -13.84 0.85
N TYR A 103 21.66 -14.85 1.41
CA TYR A 103 23.02 -15.21 1.03
C TYR A 103 23.12 -15.60 -0.45
N ALA A 104 22.16 -16.36 -0.98
CA ALA A 104 22.11 -16.74 -2.39
C ALA A 104 21.88 -15.54 -3.34
N LEU A 105 21.26 -14.45 -2.84
CA LEU A 105 21.06 -13.22 -3.61
C LEU A 105 22.29 -12.31 -3.60
N ASP A 106 22.97 -12.23 -2.45
CA ASP A 106 24.14 -11.37 -2.25
C ASP A 106 25.41 -12.00 -2.84
N ASN A 107 25.47 -13.33 -2.90
CA ASN A 107 26.55 -14.08 -3.52
C ASN A 107 25.99 -14.85 -4.72
N LYS A 108 25.97 -14.17 -5.88
CA LYS A 108 25.83 -14.85 -7.17
C LYS A 108 27.08 -15.70 -7.40
N GLN A 109 27.12 -16.91 -6.87
CA GLN A 109 28.06 -17.91 -7.34
C GLN A 109 27.48 -18.57 -8.59
N ASP A 110 28.38 -18.74 -9.57
CA ASP A 110 28.18 -19.31 -10.91
C ASP A 110 27.41 -20.64 -10.94
#